data_AF-A0A2I0HFQ4-F1
#
_entry.id   AF-A0A2I0HFQ4-F1
#
_cell.length_a   1.000
_cell.length_b   1.000
_cell.length_c   1.000
_cell.angle_alpha   90.00
_cell.angle_beta   90.00
_cell.angle_gamma   90.00
#
_symmetry.space_group_name_H-M   'P 1'
#
loop_
_entity.id
_entity.type
_entity.pdbx_description
1 polymer ?
#
loop_
_entity_poly.entity_id
_entity_poly.type
_entity_poly.pdbx_seq_one_letter_code
_entity_poly.pdbx_strand_id
1 'polypeptide(L)' 'VCRDPRWGRCYESYSEDPKIVQAMTEIISGLQGVVPAADKGRPFVAGQ' A
#
# COMPACT_ATOMS: atom_id res chain seq x y z
N VAL A 1 9.49 -3.60 -0.99
CA VAL A 1 10.61 -3.24 -1.88
C VAL A 1 11.52 -4.46 -1.99
N CYS A 2 11.22 -5.37 -2.91
CA CYS A 2 12.12 -6.47 -3.25
C CYS A 2 13.38 -5.87 -3.88
N ARG A 3 14.57 -6.20 -3.35
CA ARG A 3 15.87 -5.76 -3.90
C ARG A 3 16.68 -6.90 -4.52
N ASP A 4 16.19 -8.12 -4.41
CA ASP A 4 16.85 -9.32 -4.90
C ASP A 4 15.81 -10.25 -5.52
N PRO A 5 15.78 -10.40 -6.85
CA PRO A 5 14.78 -11.18 -7.56
C PRO A 5 14.82 -12.68 -7.23
N ARG A 6 15.87 -13.17 -6.56
CA ARG A 6 15.94 -14.55 -6.05
C ARG A 6 14.98 -14.79 -4.90
N TRP A 7 14.46 -13.73 -4.27
CA TRP A 7 13.39 -13.85 -3.31
C TRP A 7 12.11 -14.25 -4.04
N GLY A 8 11.62 -15.48 -3.78
CA GLY A 8 10.48 -16.06 -4.49
C GLY A 8 9.16 -15.30 -4.38
N ARG A 9 9.09 -14.22 -3.58
CA ARG A 9 7.93 -13.32 -3.44
C ARG A 9 8.16 -11.94 -4.05
N CYS A 10 9.18 -11.76 -4.89
CA CYS A 10 9.42 -10.49 -5.56
C CYS A 10 8.26 -10.04 -6.45
N TYR A 11 7.44 -10.99 -6.93
CA TYR A 11 6.19 -10.68 -7.65
C TYR A 11 5.15 -9.96 -6.76
N GLU A 12 5.25 -10.05 -5.43
CA GLU A 12 4.37 -9.34 -4.49
C GLU A 12 4.88 -7.93 -4.17
N SER A 13 6.06 -7.54 -4.66
CA SER A 13 6.60 -6.20 -4.50
C SER A 13 6.35 -5.41 -5.78
N TYR A 14 5.72 -4.24 -5.69
CA TYR A 14 5.51 -3.37 -6.85
C TYR A 14 6.80 -2.94 -7.56
N SER A 15 7.89 -2.73 -6.80
CA SER A 15 9.20 -2.38 -7.35
C SER A 15 10.33 -2.57 -6.33
N GLU A 16 11.57 -2.47 -6.81
CA GLU A 16 12.79 -2.28 -6.02
C GLU A 16 13.05 -0.81 -5.63
N ASP A 17 12.39 0.15 -6.29
CA ASP A 17 12.44 1.57 -5.94
C ASP A 17 11.34 1.90 -4.90
N PRO A 18 11.70 2.43 -3.71
CA PRO A 18 10.74 2.90 -2.72
C PRO A 18 9.75 3.94 -3.22
N LYS A 19 10.14 4.83 -4.16
CA LYS A 19 9.26 5.87 -4.70
C LYS A 19 8.09 5.27 -5.47
N ILE A 20 8.37 4.23 -6.26
CA ILE A 20 7.34 3.51 -7.01
C ILE A 20 6.42 2.76 -6.03
N VAL A 21 6.99 2.11 -5.01
CA VAL A 21 6.18 1.41 -3.98
C VAL A 21 5.26 2.38 -3.22
N GLN A 22 5.72 3.61 -2.92
CA GLN A 22 4.90 4.64 -2.29
C GLN A 22 3.74 5.11 -3.20
N ALA A 23 4.01 5.29 -4.49
CA ALA A 23 2.98 5.66 -5.47
C ALA A 23 1.86 4.61 -5.60
N MET A 24 2.17 3.33 -5.39
CA MET A 24 1.20 2.23 -5.51
C MET A 24 0.33 2.01 -4.25
N THR A 25 0.45 2.87 -3.24
CA THR A 25 -0.37 2.77 -2.01
C THR A 25 -1.83 3.18 -2.18
N GLU A 26 -2.23 3.63 -3.38
CA GLU A 26 -3.63 3.93 -3.73
C GLU A 26 -4.58 2.75 -3.52
N ILE A 27 -4.08 1.51 -3.64
CA ILE A 27 -4.83 0.30 -3.36
C ILE A 27 -5.43 0.28 -1.94
N ILE A 28 -4.76 0.91 -0.96
CA ILE A 28 -5.22 0.96 0.43
C ILE A 28 -6.53 1.75 0.50
N SER A 29 -6.54 2.96 -0.08
CA SER A 29 -7.75 3.80 -0.15
C SER A 29 -8.84 3.17 -1.01
N GLY A 30 -8.47 2.43 -2.07
CA GLY A 30 -9.42 1.69 -2.89
C GLY A 30 -10.16 0.58 -2.14
N LEU A 31 -9.47 -0.12 -1.24
CA LEU A 31 -10.04 -1.22 -0.45
C LEU A 31 -10.73 -0.76 0.83
N GLN A 32 -10.18 0.26 1.52
CA GLN A 32 -10.66 0.71 2.82
C GLN A 32 -11.53 1.97 2.75
N GLY A 33 -11.58 2.64 1.59
CA GLY A 33 -12.17 3.97 1.45
C GLY A 33 -11.24 5.10 1.89
N VAL A 34 -11.69 6.33 1.72
CA VAL A 34 -10.91 7.54 2.05
C VAL A 34 -11.07 7.86 3.53
N VAL A 35 -9.96 7.89 4.26
CA VAL A 35 -9.94 8.22 5.69
C VAL A 35 -10.33 9.69 5.91
N PRO A 36 -11.37 9.99 6.73
CA PRO A 36 -11.70 11.34 7.12
C PRO A 36 -10.57 12.00 7.92
N ALA A 37 -10.42 13.33 7.83
CA ALA A 37 -9.33 14.04 8.52
C ALA A 37 -9.36 13.88 10.05
N ALA A 38 -10.54 13.67 10.63
CA ALA A 38 -10.75 13.44 12.07
C ALA A 38 -10.30 12.03 12.52
N ASP A 39 -10.04 11.12 11.58
CA ASP A 39 -9.72 9.70 11.80
C ASP A 39 -8.24 9.37 11.55
N LYS A 40 -7.38 10.38 11.40
CA LYS A 40 -5.95 10.16 11.19
C LYS A 40 -5.32 9.40 12.37
N GLY A 41 -4.64 8.30 12.07
CA GLY A 41 -3.87 7.50 13.04
C GLY A 41 -4.63 6.31 13.65
N ARG A 42 -5.91 6.10 13.31
CA ARG A 42 -6.65 4.87 13.66
C ARG A 42 -6.93 4.04 12.40
N PRO A 43 -7.00 2.70 12.50
CA PRO A 43 -7.50 1.87 11.42
C PRO A 43 -8.90 2.35 10.99
N PHE A 44 -9.08 2.55 9.70
CA PHE A 44 -10.34 2.99 9.12
C PHE A 44 -10.74 2.03 8.01
N VAL A 45 -12.00 1.62 8.02
CA VAL A 45 -12.64 0.88 6.94
C VAL A 45 -13.99 1.54 6.76
N ALA A 46 -14.21 2.17 5.61
CA ALA A 46 -15.52 2.61 5.17
C ALA A 46 -16.35 1.36 4.92
N GLY A 47 -16.97 0.83 5.97
CA GLY A 47 -17.87 -0.32 5.87
C GLY A 47 -18.94 -0.03 4.82
N GLN A 48 -19.10 -0.95 3.89
CA GLN A 48 -20.30 -1.05 3.05
C GLN A 48 -21.38 -1.82 3.79
#